data_AF-A0A8T1UY53-F1
#
_entry.id   AF-A0A8T1UY53-F1
#
_cell.length_a   1.000
_cell.length_b   1.000
_cell.length_c   1.000
_cell.angle_alpha   90.00
_cell.angle_beta   90.00
_cell.angle_gamma   90.00
#
_symmetry.space_group_name_H-M   'P 1'
#
loop_
_entity.id
_entity.type
_entity.pdbx_description
1 polymer ?
#
loop_
_entity_poly.entity_id
_entity_poly.type
_entity_poly.pdbx_seq_one_letter_code
_entity_poly.pdbx_strand_id
1 'polypeptide(L)'
;MLESLLRARLLYGAVAMSTGVFVFSYLQEREEMEDQELESAERPVSTELFFQAMENMPQLSPQQRLEMRRFWRNLTNKKQQRRLSIGSSDSMDADQEINTELVVRDVQLFAQEYKRVFPDIFPEKQVLDAAERAADAADQLPTAWSGIVGSTSTMIMSTGKRLNHIAKDTKDEVQLAMHRTVRKVLERALDIVAARLKHTLKDPDMPSYLKTNIDIGIEQFMPDVKMEIFRKTRELFGQDSATIEAEKAAKVKNNDGVCAPQSGGGGVGVVPTIWRSFKDPWWIAYTSVGLLPVVGQLWWVFLFIIKDKTNEHQLCQFIVGFKAAQFITLGIMHMMLGIFTYVKCVVQGSMLACQSGGGPALSEGTACFFVLQIVLVWAAFFRLPYTVRPQEAALYRTKSMEMRERRVFHDAFGNEVHLNRGGYLMKFCGYETVSFIIIMALAGLVLWLPFESWQRQTLFYWIRTAYGLFSFPFLVFKIPVLANVLMHTRQMGYNEQGDTVRFVVKKRLE
;
A
#
# COMPACT_ATOMS: atom_id res chain seq x y z
N MET A 1 1.55 -1.43 49.47
CA MET A 1 0.87 -2.61 48.87
C MET A 1 0.01 -2.24 47.66
N LEU A 2 -0.82 -1.20 47.71
CA LEU A 2 -1.58 -0.74 46.53
C LEU A 2 -0.67 -0.26 45.38
N GLU A 3 0.40 0.45 45.71
CA GLU A 3 1.36 0.99 44.74
C GLU A 3 2.18 -0.10 44.03
N SER A 4 2.56 -1.17 44.75
CA SER A 4 3.24 -2.34 44.15
C SER A 4 2.30 -3.11 43.21
N LEU A 5 1.02 -3.20 43.56
CA LEU A 5 0.01 -3.88 42.76
C LEU A 5 -0.33 -3.09 41.49
N LEU A 6 -0.33 -1.75 41.57
CA LEU A 6 -0.51 -0.87 40.41
C LEU A 6 0.68 -0.93 39.44
N ARG A 7 1.92 -0.95 39.98
CA ARG A 7 3.14 -1.15 39.17
C ARG A 7 3.14 -2.50 38.46
N ALA A 8 2.75 -3.57 39.15
CA ALA A 8 2.65 -4.89 38.55
C ALA A 8 1.63 -4.92 37.41
N ARG A 9 0.43 -4.36 37.59
CA ARG A 9 -0.61 -4.32 36.55
C ARG A 9 -0.20 -3.51 35.31
N LEU A 10 0.49 -2.38 35.50
CA LEU A 10 1.03 -1.59 34.40
C LEU A 10 2.10 -2.37 33.62
N LEU A 11 2.97 -3.10 34.32
CA LEU A 11 3.97 -3.98 33.70
C LEU A 11 3.31 -5.11 32.89
N TYR A 12 2.32 -5.81 33.45
CA TYR A 12 1.62 -6.87 32.72
C TYR A 12 0.87 -6.34 31.50
N GLY A 13 0.22 -5.17 31.59
CA GLY A 13 -0.43 -4.54 30.45
C GLY A 13 0.55 -4.13 29.35
N ALA A 14 1.70 -3.56 29.72
CA ALA A 14 2.75 -3.20 28.77
C ALA A 14 3.36 -4.43 28.09
N VAL A 15 3.59 -5.51 28.84
CA VAL A 15 4.09 -6.79 28.30
C VAL A 15 3.07 -7.40 27.34
N ALA A 16 1.79 -7.47 27.72
CA ALA A 16 0.74 -8.02 26.85
C ALA A 16 0.60 -7.25 25.53
N MET A 17 0.62 -5.90 25.58
CA MET A 17 0.59 -5.08 24.37
C MET A 17 1.87 -5.24 23.52
N SER A 18 3.04 -5.34 24.15
CA SER A 18 4.31 -5.56 23.44
C SER A 18 4.33 -6.91 22.72
N THR A 19 3.83 -7.98 23.38
CA THR A 19 3.69 -9.31 22.75
C THR A 19 2.72 -9.26 21.57
N GLY A 20 1.58 -8.57 21.72
CA GLY A 20 0.61 -8.40 20.63
C GLY A 20 1.23 -7.74 19.39
N VAL A 21 2.09 -6.74 19.59
CA VAL A 21 2.76 -6.06 18.47
C VAL A 21 3.87 -6.91 17.88
N PHE A 22 4.62 -7.65 18.69
CA PHE A 22 5.62 -8.58 18.17
C PHE A 22 4.97 -9.65 17.28
N VAL A 23 3.83 -10.20 17.71
CA VAL A 23 3.03 -11.13 16.91
C VAL A 23 2.55 -10.45 15.63
N PHE A 24 2.06 -9.21 15.69
CA PHE A 24 1.61 -8.50 14.50
C PHE A 24 2.75 -8.21 13.51
N SER A 25 3.91 -7.73 13.99
CA SER A 25 5.09 -7.49 13.16
C SER A 25 5.58 -8.77 12.50
N TYR A 26 5.59 -9.89 13.24
CA TYR A 26 5.93 -11.20 12.72
C TYR A 26 4.93 -11.68 11.65
N LEU A 27 3.63 -11.44 11.85
CA LEU A 27 2.61 -11.76 10.85
C LEU A 27 2.78 -10.92 9.57
N GLN A 28 3.14 -9.64 9.70
CA GLN A 28 3.39 -8.77 8.54
C GLN A 28 4.63 -9.21 7.75
N GLU A 29 5.75 -9.50 8.43
CA GLU A 29 6.97 -10.00 7.78
C GLU A 29 6.72 -11.34 7.08
N ARG A 30 5.90 -12.20 7.69
CA ARG A 30 5.46 -13.45 7.07
C ARG A 30 4.60 -13.23 5.81
N GLU A 31 3.70 -12.25 5.82
CA GLU A 31 2.90 -11.90 4.62
C GLU A 31 3.80 -11.41 3.47
N GLU A 32 4.80 -10.57 3.77
CA GLU A 32 5.78 -10.11 2.78
C GLU A 32 6.61 -11.26 2.19
N MET A 33 7.03 -12.22 3.02
CA MET A 33 7.71 -13.44 2.53
C MET A 33 6.78 -14.33 1.69
N GLU A 34 5.54 -14.54 2.12
CA GLU A 34 4.58 -15.36 1.36
C GLU A 34 4.22 -14.73 0.00
N ASP A 35 4.17 -13.40 -0.08
CA ASP A 35 3.96 -12.68 -1.33
C ASP A 35 5.16 -12.82 -2.29
N GLN A 36 6.39 -12.77 -1.78
CA GLN A 36 7.59 -13.08 -2.57
C GLN A 36 7.61 -14.53 -3.05
N GLU A 37 7.22 -15.49 -2.19
CA GLU A 37 7.11 -16.90 -2.58
C GLU A 37 6.06 -17.10 -3.68
N LEU A 38 4.90 -16.44 -3.58
CA LEU A 38 3.87 -16.49 -4.63
C LEU A 38 4.34 -15.89 -5.95
N GLU A 39 4.98 -14.72 -5.90
CA GLU A 39 5.54 -14.08 -7.09
C GLU A 39 6.61 -14.98 -7.74
N SER A 40 7.47 -15.60 -6.93
CA SER A 40 8.47 -16.55 -7.42
C SER A 40 7.85 -17.81 -8.05
N ALA A 41 6.70 -18.24 -7.55
CA ALA A 41 5.96 -19.40 -8.03
C ALA A 41 5.14 -19.10 -9.30
N GLU A 42 4.77 -17.84 -9.53
CA GLU A 42 4.07 -17.41 -10.75
C GLU A 42 4.99 -17.19 -11.96
N ARG A 43 6.31 -17.31 -11.78
CA ARG A 43 7.28 -17.16 -12.88
C ARG A 43 7.08 -18.20 -13.97
N PRO A 44 7.15 -17.81 -15.25
CA PRO A 44 6.94 -18.72 -16.36
C PRO A 44 8.14 -19.65 -16.57
N VAL A 45 7.86 -20.86 -17.01
CA VAL A 45 8.84 -21.92 -17.27
C VAL A 45 8.65 -22.41 -18.70
N SER A 46 9.63 -22.07 -19.56
CA SER A 46 9.68 -22.61 -20.92
C SER A 46 10.12 -24.07 -20.90
N THR A 47 9.50 -24.89 -21.74
CA THR A 47 9.87 -26.30 -21.93
C THR A 47 11.32 -26.45 -22.36
N GLU A 48 11.82 -25.56 -23.22
CA GLU A 48 13.19 -25.60 -23.73
C GLU A 48 14.20 -25.30 -22.62
N LEU A 49 13.94 -24.24 -21.84
CA LEU A 49 14.80 -23.83 -20.74
C LEU A 49 14.81 -24.85 -19.60
N PHE A 50 13.67 -25.51 -19.35
CA PHE A 50 13.60 -26.62 -18.41
C PHE A 50 14.52 -27.77 -18.81
N PHE A 51 14.47 -28.20 -20.08
CA PHE A 51 15.34 -29.28 -20.54
C PHE A 51 16.81 -28.86 -20.59
N GLN A 52 17.11 -27.62 -20.95
CA GLN A 52 18.46 -27.07 -20.88
C GLN A 52 18.99 -27.05 -19.44
N ALA A 53 18.19 -26.59 -18.47
CA ALA A 53 18.55 -26.59 -17.06
C ALA A 53 18.79 -28.01 -16.54
N MET A 54 17.93 -28.96 -16.92
CA MET A 54 18.08 -30.38 -16.59
C MET A 54 19.36 -31.01 -17.16
N GLU A 55 19.73 -30.69 -18.41
CA GLU A 55 20.94 -31.23 -19.04
C GLU A 55 22.23 -30.69 -18.40
N ASN A 56 22.18 -29.45 -17.93
CA ASN A 56 23.28 -28.79 -17.21
C ASN A 56 23.48 -29.28 -15.77
N MET A 57 22.66 -30.21 -15.26
CA MET A 57 22.85 -30.82 -13.96
C MET A 57 23.74 -32.08 -14.04
N PRO A 58 25.01 -32.02 -13.56
CA PRO A 58 25.95 -33.14 -13.66
C PRO A 58 25.62 -34.30 -12.73
N GLN A 59 24.79 -34.04 -11.71
CA GLN A 59 24.45 -34.98 -10.64
C GLN A 59 23.28 -35.91 -11.00
N LEU A 60 22.66 -35.73 -12.17
CA LEU A 60 21.52 -36.55 -12.63
C LEU A 60 21.99 -37.82 -13.33
N SER A 61 21.52 -38.98 -12.85
CA SER A 61 21.71 -40.24 -13.55
C SER A 61 20.91 -40.27 -14.88
N PRO A 62 21.32 -41.08 -15.88
CA PRO A 62 20.56 -41.21 -17.13
C PRO A 62 19.09 -41.64 -16.91
N GLN A 63 18.86 -42.48 -15.90
CA GLN A 63 17.53 -42.91 -15.51
C GLN A 63 16.70 -41.75 -14.93
N GLN A 64 17.29 -40.93 -14.07
CA GLN A 64 16.62 -39.75 -13.51
C GLN A 64 16.23 -38.73 -14.61
N ARG A 65 17.10 -38.51 -15.60
CA ARG A 65 16.79 -37.62 -16.75
C ARG A 65 15.60 -38.14 -17.56
N LEU A 66 15.50 -39.46 -17.76
CA LEU A 66 14.37 -40.06 -18.46
C LEU A 66 13.05 -39.83 -17.71
N GLU A 67 13.08 -39.97 -16.39
CA GLU A 67 11.92 -39.76 -15.52
C GLU A 67 11.51 -38.29 -15.46
N MET A 68 12.46 -37.35 -15.43
CA MET A 68 12.16 -35.91 -15.55
C MET A 68 11.48 -35.57 -16.89
N ARG A 69 11.89 -36.19 -18.00
CA ARG A 69 11.23 -36.02 -19.31
C ARG A 69 9.81 -36.60 -19.32
N ARG A 70 9.59 -37.76 -18.69
CA ARG A 70 8.25 -38.36 -18.53
C ARG A 70 7.34 -37.48 -17.69
N PHE A 71 7.86 -36.98 -16.57
CA PHE A 71 7.18 -36.03 -15.70
C PHE A 71 6.71 -34.80 -16.48
N TRP A 72 7.61 -34.15 -17.23
CA TRP A 72 7.27 -32.93 -17.98
C TRP A 72 6.16 -33.17 -19.01
N ARG A 73 6.22 -34.29 -19.75
CA ARG A 73 5.17 -34.67 -20.71
C ARG A 73 3.81 -34.90 -20.05
N ASN A 74 3.81 -35.52 -18.87
CA ASN A 74 2.57 -35.74 -18.12
C ASN A 74 1.99 -34.43 -17.59
N LEU A 75 2.85 -33.49 -17.18
CA LEU A 75 2.44 -32.15 -16.75
C LEU A 75 1.76 -31.37 -17.89
N THR A 76 2.38 -31.32 -19.06
CA THR A 76 1.83 -30.63 -20.24
C THR A 76 0.50 -31.25 -20.66
N ASN A 77 0.41 -32.59 -20.70
CA ASN A 77 -0.82 -33.30 -21.06
C ASN A 77 -1.95 -33.03 -20.06
N LYS A 78 -1.65 -33.08 -18.74
CA LYS A 78 -2.64 -32.80 -17.69
C LYS A 78 -3.16 -31.36 -17.77
N LYS A 79 -2.29 -30.40 -18.07
CA LYS A 79 -2.68 -28.99 -18.25
C LYS A 79 -3.58 -28.81 -19.48
N GLN A 80 -3.25 -29.48 -20.59
CA GLN A 80 -4.07 -29.49 -21.79
C GLN A 80 -5.45 -30.11 -21.53
N GLN A 81 -5.52 -31.22 -20.80
CA GLN A 81 -6.78 -31.89 -20.45
C GLN A 81 -7.68 -31.01 -19.55
N ARG A 82 -7.10 -30.32 -18.55
CA ARG A 82 -7.85 -29.36 -17.72
C ARG A 82 -8.46 -28.23 -18.56
N ARG A 83 -7.75 -27.74 -19.57
CA ARG A 83 -8.28 -26.73 -20.50
C ARG A 83 -9.46 -27.26 -21.30
N LEU A 84 -9.35 -28.46 -21.87
CA LEU A 84 -10.45 -29.10 -22.60
C LEU A 84 -11.70 -29.28 -21.72
N SER A 85 -11.53 -29.58 -20.43
CA SER A 85 -12.66 -29.69 -19.50
C SER A 85 -13.31 -28.37 -19.12
N ILE A 86 -12.58 -27.25 -19.17
CA ILE A 86 -13.08 -25.90 -18.83
C ILE A 86 -13.67 -25.20 -20.06
N GLY A 87 -13.12 -25.45 -21.25
CA GLY A 87 -13.49 -24.79 -22.50
C GLY A 87 -14.74 -25.35 -23.20
N SER A 88 -15.43 -26.35 -22.63
CA SER A 88 -16.57 -27.01 -23.28
C SER A 88 -17.86 -26.18 -23.31
N SER A 89 -17.90 -24.95 -22.78
CA SER A 89 -19.17 -24.24 -22.58
C SER A 89 -19.47 -23.03 -23.46
N ASP A 90 -18.55 -22.48 -24.27
CA ASP A 90 -18.93 -21.51 -25.31
C ASP A 90 -17.76 -21.06 -26.20
N SER A 91 -18.06 -20.89 -27.50
CA SER A 91 -17.29 -20.27 -28.60
C SER A 91 -16.27 -21.12 -29.38
N MET A 92 -16.48 -21.11 -30.71
CA MET A 92 -15.72 -21.79 -31.76
C MET A 92 -14.68 -20.86 -32.40
N ASP A 93 -13.53 -20.65 -31.78
CA ASP A 93 -12.36 -20.06 -32.45
C ASP A 93 -11.19 -21.06 -32.36
N ALA A 94 -10.99 -21.81 -33.44
CA ALA A 94 -10.21 -23.06 -33.45
C ALA A 94 -8.71 -22.92 -33.78
N ASP A 95 -8.18 -21.72 -34.05
CA ASP A 95 -6.85 -21.58 -34.68
C ASP A 95 -5.79 -20.82 -33.88
N GLN A 96 -5.98 -20.60 -32.58
CA GLN A 96 -4.92 -20.03 -31.75
C GLN A 96 -4.23 -21.16 -30.95
N GLU A 97 -3.11 -21.66 -31.48
CA GLU A 97 -2.11 -22.43 -30.72
C GLU A 97 -1.53 -21.52 -29.63
N ILE A 98 -2.29 -21.37 -28.54
CA ILE A 98 -1.88 -20.59 -27.37
C ILE A 98 -0.76 -21.37 -26.69
N ASN A 99 0.47 -20.91 -26.90
CA ASN A 99 1.63 -21.28 -26.11
C ASN A 99 1.24 -21.27 -24.63
N THR A 100 1.11 -22.46 -24.08
CA THR A 100 0.52 -22.65 -22.77
C THR A 100 1.61 -22.40 -21.74
N GLU A 101 1.72 -21.15 -21.31
CA GLU A 101 2.72 -20.73 -20.33
C GLU A 101 2.55 -21.54 -19.04
N LEU A 102 3.49 -22.46 -18.78
CA LEU A 102 3.64 -23.19 -17.52
C LEU A 102 4.29 -22.26 -16.51
N VAL A 103 3.80 -22.23 -15.28
CA VAL A 103 4.42 -21.46 -14.20
C VAL A 103 5.09 -22.40 -13.20
N VAL A 104 6.09 -21.92 -12.46
CA VAL A 104 6.83 -22.72 -11.46
C VAL A 104 5.88 -23.42 -10.49
N ARG A 105 4.78 -22.76 -10.09
CA ARG A 105 3.73 -23.30 -9.23
C ARG A 105 3.07 -24.55 -9.80
N ASP A 106 2.82 -24.58 -11.11
CA ASP A 106 2.22 -25.75 -11.78
C ASP A 106 3.18 -26.94 -11.68
N VAL A 107 4.48 -26.68 -11.88
CA VAL A 107 5.54 -27.69 -11.78
C VAL A 107 5.66 -28.20 -10.34
N GLN A 108 5.66 -27.31 -9.34
CA GLN A 108 5.73 -27.67 -7.91
C GLN A 108 4.56 -28.55 -7.47
N LEU A 109 3.33 -28.13 -7.78
CA LEU A 109 2.12 -28.88 -7.42
C LEU A 109 2.12 -30.26 -8.07
N PHE A 110 2.48 -30.34 -9.35
CA PHE A 110 2.50 -31.61 -10.07
C PHE A 110 3.67 -32.49 -9.63
N ALA A 111 4.84 -31.93 -9.28
CA ALA A 111 5.97 -32.69 -8.74
C ALA A 111 5.62 -33.38 -7.42
N GLN A 112 4.89 -32.70 -6.53
CA GLN A 112 4.41 -33.30 -5.28
C GLN A 112 3.41 -34.44 -5.53
N GLU A 113 2.47 -34.25 -6.47
CA GLU A 113 1.54 -35.31 -6.88
C GLU A 113 2.29 -36.50 -7.51
N TYR A 114 3.25 -36.24 -8.38
CA TYR A 114 4.02 -37.26 -9.08
C TYR A 114 4.91 -38.06 -8.12
N LYS A 115 5.54 -37.39 -7.14
CA LYS A 115 6.32 -38.04 -6.07
C LYS A 115 5.48 -39.00 -5.23
N ARG A 116 4.21 -38.67 -4.96
CA ARG A 116 3.32 -39.59 -4.22
C ARG A 116 3.07 -40.89 -4.97
N VAL A 117 3.07 -40.84 -6.30
CA VAL A 117 2.88 -42.02 -7.17
C VAL A 117 4.20 -42.78 -7.37
N PHE A 118 5.34 -42.07 -7.43
CA PHE A 118 6.65 -42.65 -7.73
C PHE A 118 7.73 -42.21 -6.70
N PRO A 119 7.62 -42.60 -5.42
CA PRO A 119 8.47 -42.05 -4.35
C PRO A 119 9.95 -42.39 -4.47
N ASP A 120 10.27 -43.61 -4.94
CA ASP A 120 11.65 -44.12 -4.96
C ASP A 120 12.44 -43.71 -6.20
N ILE A 121 11.74 -43.32 -7.26
CA ILE A 121 12.32 -43.12 -8.60
C ILE A 121 12.39 -41.63 -8.96
N PHE A 122 11.45 -40.83 -8.45
CA PHE A 122 11.28 -39.45 -8.90
C PHE A 122 12.25 -38.46 -8.21
N PRO A 123 13.14 -37.78 -8.95
CA PRO A 123 14.09 -36.81 -8.40
C PRO A 123 13.44 -35.44 -8.18
N GLU A 124 12.52 -35.33 -7.22
CA GLU A 124 11.72 -34.10 -6.97
C GLU A 124 12.59 -32.85 -6.83
N LYS A 125 13.64 -32.90 -6.02
CA LYS A 125 14.50 -31.72 -5.76
C LYS A 125 15.15 -31.21 -7.05
N GLN A 126 15.57 -32.11 -7.93
CA GLN A 126 16.21 -31.76 -9.19
C GLN A 126 15.21 -31.22 -10.21
N VAL A 127 13.96 -31.68 -10.18
CA VAL A 127 12.87 -31.12 -11.00
C VAL A 127 12.55 -29.69 -10.57
N LEU A 128 12.47 -29.43 -9.27
CA LEU A 128 12.20 -28.09 -8.76
C LEU A 128 13.35 -27.13 -9.06
N ASP A 129 14.60 -27.55 -8.83
CA ASP A 129 15.80 -26.77 -9.17
C ASP A 129 15.90 -26.52 -10.69
N ALA A 130 15.51 -27.47 -11.54
CA ALA A 130 15.51 -27.29 -12.99
C ALA A 130 14.43 -26.29 -13.43
N ALA A 131 13.26 -26.31 -12.80
CA ALA A 131 12.19 -25.37 -13.06
C ALA A 131 12.54 -23.95 -12.61
N GLU A 132 13.17 -23.82 -11.45
CA GLU A 132 13.63 -22.52 -10.92
C GLU A 132 14.74 -21.92 -11.80
N ARG A 133 15.76 -22.70 -12.16
CA ARG A 133 16.80 -22.24 -13.10
C ARG A 133 16.24 -21.92 -14.48
N ALA A 134 15.21 -22.63 -14.93
CA ALA A 134 14.56 -22.34 -16.20
C ALA A 134 13.74 -21.05 -16.16
N ALA A 135 13.12 -20.74 -15.02
CA ALA A 135 12.46 -19.45 -14.79
C ALA A 135 13.50 -18.31 -14.72
N ASP A 136 14.58 -18.48 -13.96
CA ASP A 136 15.69 -17.51 -13.89
C ASP A 136 16.32 -17.30 -15.28
N ALA A 137 16.50 -18.37 -16.05
CA ALA A 137 17.01 -18.29 -17.41
C ALA A 137 16.01 -17.64 -18.37
N ALA A 138 14.71 -17.74 -18.12
CA ALA A 138 13.69 -17.04 -18.91
C ALA A 138 13.76 -15.53 -18.65
N ASP A 139 13.99 -15.13 -17.39
CA ASP A 139 14.21 -13.73 -17.00
C ASP A 139 15.53 -13.18 -17.56
N GLN A 140 16.55 -14.03 -17.69
CA GLN A 140 17.87 -13.67 -18.20
C GLN A 140 18.01 -13.82 -19.72
N LEU A 141 17.17 -14.62 -20.38
CA LEU A 141 17.27 -14.83 -21.81
C LEU A 141 17.04 -13.47 -22.44
N PRO A 142 18.05 -12.89 -23.10
CA PRO A 142 17.80 -11.71 -23.87
C PRO A 142 16.85 -12.16 -24.97
N THR A 143 15.61 -11.64 -24.96
CA THR A 143 14.63 -11.83 -26.02
C THR A 143 15.35 -11.74 -27.37
N ALA A 144 15.05 -12.67 -28.29
CA ALA A 144 15.89 -13.09 -29.44
C ALA A 144 16.30 -11.98 -30.45
N TRP A 145 16.08 -10.71 -30.15
CA TRP A 145 16.51 -9.56 -30.93
C TRP A 145 17.92 -9.04 -30.59
N SER A 146 18.52 -9.40 -29.45
CA SER A 146 19.92 -9.02 -29.16
C SER A 146 20.96 -9.83 -29.95
N GLY A 147 20.60 -11.04 -30.41
CA GLY A 147 21.54 -12.00 -31.04
C GLY A 147 21.58 -12.00 -32.57
N ILE A 148 20.56 -11.48 -33.25
CA ILE A 148 20.43 -11.59 -34.73
C ILE A 148 21.36 -10.60 -35.49
N VAL A 149 22.01 -9.66 -34.82
CA VAL A 149 23.00 -8.76 -35.45
C VAL A 149 24.44 -9.31 -35.40
N GLY A 150 24.67 -10.47 -34.77
CA GLY A 150 26.02 -10.95 -34.45
C GLY A 150 26.66 -11.96 -35.40
N SER A 151 25.91 -12.76 -36.17
CA SER A 151 26.45 -14.05 -36.66
C SER A 151 26.19 -14.43 -38.12
N THR A 152 26.31 -13.48 -39.05
CA THR A 152 26.41 -13.79 -40.49
C THR A 152 27.39 -12.85 -41.22
N SER A 153 28.60 -12.67 -40.66
CA SER A 153 29.51 -11.55 -41.01
C SER A 153 30.93 -11.95 -41.43
N THR A 154 31.13 -13.03 -42.19
CA THR A 154 32.49 -13.32 -42.72
C THR A 154 32.58 -13.57 -44.22
N MET A 155 31.48 -13.87 -44.93
CA MET A 155 31.54 -14.08 -46.39
C MET A 155 30.73 -13.07 -47.23
N ILE A 156 29.88 -12.24 -46.61
CA ILE A 156 29.16 -11.09 -47.23
C ILE A 156 29.86 -9.76 -46.86
N MET A 157 31.12 -9.79 -46.42
CA MET A 157 31.78 -8.64 -45.78
C MET A 157 32.40 -7.63 -46.76
N SER A 158 32.59 -7.98 -48.04
CA SER A 158 33.23 -7.07 -49.00
C SER A 158 32.23 -6.22 -49.79
N THR A 159 31.00 -6.70 -50.03
CA THR A 159 29.94 -5.93 -50.71
C THR A 159 28.87 -5.40 -49.74
N GLY A 160 28.77 -5.96 -48.53
CA GLY A 160 27.79 -5.57 -47.50
C GLY A 160 28.17 -4.33 -46.67
N LYS A 161 29.45 -3.92 -46.59
CA LYS A 161 29.85 -2.74 -45.80
C LYS A 161 29.25 -1.43 -46.32
N ARG A 162 29.05 -1.30 -47.63
CA ARG A 162 28.49 -0.07 -48.22
C ARG A 162 26.96 0.03 -48.08
N LEU A 163 26.25 -1.10 -48.14
CA LEU A 163 24.79 -1.14 -47.93
C LEU A 163 24.41 -1.18 -46.44
N ASN A 164 25.23 -1.78 -45.57
CA ASN A 164 25.01 -1.77 -44.13
C ASN A 164 25.29 -0.40 -43.51
N HIS A 165 26.23 0.40 -44.03
CA HIS A 165 26.33 1.81 -43.62
C HIS A 165 25.07 2.60 -44.01
N ILE A 166 24.46 2.35 -45.18
CA ILE A 166 23.23 3.02 -45.62
C ILE A 166 21.98 2.54 -44.86
N ALA A 167 21.89 1.24 -44.56
CA ALA A 167 20.80 0.63 -43.79
C ALA A 167 20.90 0.91 -42.28
N LYS A 168 22.12 1.03 -41.75
CA LYS A 168 22.37 1.41 -40.36
C LYS A 168 22.14 2.91 -40.13
N ASP A 169 22.56 3.76 -41.08
CA ASP A 169 22.22 5.18 -41.05
C ASP A 169 20.69 5.38 -41.10
N THR A 170 19.96 4.62 -41.92
CA THR A 170 18.49 4.73 -41.96
C THR A 170 17.78 4.11 -40.76
N LYS A 171 18.27 2.99 -40.19
CA LYS A 171 17.70 2.42 -38.96
C LYS A 171 17.92 3.34 -37.76
N ASP A 172 19.12 3.88 -37.62
CA ASP A 172 19.46 4.79 -36.53
C ASP A 172 18.68 6.12 -36.71
N GLU A 173 18.53 6.63 -37.94
CA GLU A 173 17.68 7.80 -38.23
C GLU A 173 16.20 7.55 -37.93
N VAL A 174 15.65 6.37 -38.30
CA VAL A 174 14.25 6.02 -38.03
C VAL A 174 14.00 5.80 -36.54
N GLN A 175 14.89 5.11 -35.82
CA GLN A 175 14.78 4.96 -34.37
C GLN A 175 14.87 6.31 -33.66
N LEU A 176 15.77 7.19 -34.12
CA LEU A 176 15.93 8.52 -33.55
C LEU A 176 14.73 9.42 -33.88
N ALA A 177 14.14 9.30 -35.07
CA ALA A 177 12.88 9.96 -35.45
C ALA A 177 11.68 9.43 -34.64
N MET A 178 11.59 8.12 -34.41
CA MET A 178 10.56 7.49 -33.60
C MET A 178 10.68 7.93 -32.12
N HIS A 179 11.89 7.89 -31.54
CA HIS A 179 12.13 8.39 -30.19
C HIS A 179 11.79 9.87 -30.05
N ARG A 180 12.10 10.71 -31.05
CA ARG A 180 11.67 12.12 -31.06
C ARG A 180 10.15 12.25 -31.07
N THR A 181 9.46 11.40 -31.82
CA THR A 181 7.99 11.43 -31.93
C THR A 181 7.31 10.95 -30.64
N VAL A 182 7.74 9.81 -30.09
CA VAL A 182 7.27 9.29 -28.80
C VAL A 182 7.53 10.28 -27.69
N ARG A 183 8.72 10.93 -27.68
CA ARG A 183 9.04 11.98 -26.70
C ARG A 183 8.06 13.14 -26.77
N LYS A 184 7.78 13.67 -27.97
CA LYS A 184 6.81 14.76 -28.17
C LYS A 184 5.39 14.36 -27.75
N VAL A 185 4.97 13.14 -28.02
CA VAL A 185 3.64 12.65 -27.64
C VAL A 185 3.54 12.50 -26.12
N LEU A 186 4.56 11.93 -25.47
CA LEU A 186 4.58 11.75 -24.02
C LEU A 186 4.67 13.09 -23.28
N GLU A 187 5.47 14.04 -23.78
CA GLU A 187 5.51 15.42 -23.28
C GLU A 187 4.12 16.05 -23.31
N ARG A 188 3.41 15.98 -24.45
CA ARG A 188 2.05 16.50 -24.58
C ARG A 188 1.06 15.80 -23.65
N ALA A 189 1.14 14.48 -23.52
CA ALA A 189 0.29 13.71 -22.61
C ALA A 189 0.52 14.12 -21.16
N LEU A 190 1.78 14.29 -20.75
CA LEU A 190 2.14 14.72 -19.40
C LEU A 190 1.75 16.16 -19.13
N ASP A 191 1.78 17.05 -20.12
CA ASP A 191 1.24 18.41 -20.00
C ASP A 191 -0.28 18.40 -19.78
N ILE A 192 -1.02 17.53 -20.46
CA ILE A 192 -2.46 17.34 -20.24
C ILE A 192 -2.72 16.80 -18.83
N VAL A 193 -1.92 15.83 -18.37
CA VAL A 193 -2.02 15.30 -17.00
C VAL A 193 -1.71 16.38 -15.97
N ALA A 194 -0.68 17.19 -16.18
CA ALA A 194 -0.34 18.31 -15.30
C ALA A 194 -1.47 19.34 -15.23
N ALA A 195 -2.05 19.71 -16.38
CA ALA A 195 -3.19 20.62 -16.44
C ALA A 195 -4.42 20.04 -15.71
N ARG A 196 -4.71 18.75 -15.89
CA ARG A 196 -5.78 18.06 -15.16
C ARG A 196 -5.49 17.99 -13.67
N LEU A 197 -4.26 17.67 -13.27
CA LEU A 197 -3.84 17.61 -11.88
C LEU A 197 -3.98 18.98 -11.22
N LYS A 198 -3.54 20.06 -11.87
CA LYS A 198 -3.76 21.44 -11.41
C LYS A 198 -5.25 21.70 -11.18
N HIS A 199 -6.11 21.34 -12.12
CA HIS A 199 -7.56 21.54 -11.96
C HIS A 199 -8.18 20.65 -10.87
N THR A 200 -7.73 19.40 -10.73
CA THR A 200 -8.27 18.46 -9.73
C THR A 200 -7.82 18.80 -8.32
N LEU A 201 -6.60 19.33 -8.15
CA LEU A 201 -6.08 19.72 -6.84
C LEU A 201 -6.59 21.09 -6.39
N LYS A 202 -6.93 21.97 -7.32
CA LYS A 202 -7.51 23.28 -7.01
C LYS A 202 -8.97 23.10 -6.63
N ASP A 203 -9.27 23.47 -5.39
CA ASP A 203 -10.63 23.63 -4.95
C ASP A 203 -11.14 25.05 -5.29
N PRO A 204 -12.39 25.24 -5.75
CA PRO A 204 -12.94 26.56 -6.04
C PRO A 204 -12.89 27.52 -4.83
N ASP A 205 -13.06 27.02 -3.62
CA ASP A 205 -13.03 27.74 -2.35
C ASP A 205 -11.61 27.93 -1.77
N MET A 206 -10.57 27.31 -2.36
CA MET A 206 -9.18 27.48 -1.91
C MET A 206 -8.69 28.93 -2.12
N PRO A 207 -7.96 29.53 -1.16
CA PRO A 207 -7.33 30.84 -1.30
C PRO A 207 -6.43 30.94 -2.53
N SER A 208 -6.41 32.12 -3.18
CA SER A 208 -5.65 32.35 -4.41
C SER A 208 -4.15 32.09 -4.25
N TYR A 209 -3.55 32.47 -3.12
CA TYR A 209 -2.12 32.24 -2.86
C TYR A 209 -1.75 30.75 -2.85
N LEU A 210 -2.62 29.87 -2.32
CA LEU A 210 -2.39 28.42 -2.34
C LEU A 210 -2.59 27.82 -3.73
N LYS A 211 -3.59 28.30 -4.48
CA LYS A 211 -3.78 27.89 -5.87
C LYS A 211 -2.52 28.17 -6.69
N THR A 212 -1.94 29.37 -6.52
CA THR A 212 -0.68 29.76 -7.17
C THR A 212 0.50 28.90 -6.71
N ASN A 213 0.63 28.62 -5.40
CA ASN A 213 1.72 27.76 -4.90
C ASN A 213 1.61 26.31 -5.40
N ILE A 214 0.40 25.77 -5.54
CA ILE A 214 0.18 24.44 -6.14
C ILE A 214 0.56 24.47 -7.63
N ASP A 215 0.22 25.54 -8.36
CA ASP A 215 0.62 25.69 -9.76
C ASP A 215 2.14 25.69 -9.90
N ILE A 216 2.84 26.50 -9.10
CA ILE A 216 4.31 26.58 -9.07
C ILE A 216 4.90 25.22 -8.70
N GLY A 217 4.36 24.56 -7.67
CA GLY A 217 4.82 23.25 -7.23
C GLY A 217 4.68 22.19 -8.33
N ILE A 218 3.52 22.10 -8.98
CA ILE A 218 3.33 21.17 -10.11
C ILE A 218 4.29 21.53 -11.25
N GLU A 219 4.44 22.80 -11.60
CA GLU A 219 5.38 23.23 -12.64
C GLU A 219 6.83 22.89 -12.32
N GLN A 220 7.21 22.94 -11.04
CA GLN A 220 8.56 22.59 -10.57
C GLN A 220 8.80 21.07 -10.54
N PHE A 221 7.80 20.26 -10.15
CA PHE A 221 7.92 18.80 -10.09
C PHE A 221 7.71 18.10 -11.43
N MET A 222 6.96 18.70 -12.35
CA MET A 222 6.64 18.06 -13.64
C MET A 222 7.89 17.74 -14.49
N PRO A 223 8.96 18.55 -14.54
CA PRO A 223 10.21 18.19 -15.21
C PRO A 223 10.83 16.89 -14.68
N ASP A 224 10.85 16.72 -13.35
CA ASP A 224 11.41 15.53 -12.71
C ASP A 224 10.56 14.29 -12.98
N VAL A 225 9.23 14.42 -12.85
CA VAL A 225 8.28 13.36 -13.19
C VAL A 225 8.39 12.99 -14.66
N LYS A 226 8.52 13.98 -15.56
CA LYS A 226 8.79 13.76 -16.99
C LYS A 226 10.08 12.98 -17.18
N MET A 227 11.17 13.38 -16.54
CA MET A 227 12.47 12.71 -16.66
C MET A 227 12.40 11.26 -16.18
N GLU A 228 11.76 11.00 -15.06
CA GLU A 228 11.62 9.65 -14.50
C GLU A 228 10.71 8.76 -15.35
N ILE A 229 9.59 9.30 -15.85
CA ILE A 229 8.74 8.58 -16.80
C ILE A 229 9.50 8.33 -18.09
N PHE A 230 10.30 9.28 -18.59
CA PHE A 230 11.15 9.08 -19.77
C PHE A 230 12.21 8.01 -19.54
N ARG A 231 12.81 7.97 -18.36
CA ARG A 231 13.77 6.94 -17.97
C ARG A 231 13.12 5.56 -17.98
N LYS A 232 11.99 5.39 -17.27
CA LYS A 232 11.24 4.12 -17.24
C LYS A 232 10.68 3.72 -18.60
N THR A 233 10.21 4.69 -19.38
CA THR A 233 9.71 4.46 -20.74
C THR A 233 10.86 4.02 -21.65
N ARG A 234 12.06 4.61 -21.52
CA ARG A 234 13.26 4.17 -22.25
C ARG A 234 13.70 2.76 -21.83
N GLU A 235 13.58 2.41 -20.55
CA GLU A 235 13.84 1.05 -20.06
C GLU A 235 12.83 0.06 -20.64
N LEU A 236 11.53 0.41 -20.64
CA LEU A 236 10.45 -0.42 -21.20
C LEU A 236 10.51 -0.57 -22.72
N PHE A 237 10.96 0.45 -23.46
CA PHE A 237 11.20 0.36 -24.91
C PHE A 237 12.57 -0.23 -25.25
N GLY A 238 13.50 -0.25 -24.29
CA GLY A 238 14.79 -0.95 -24.39
C GLY A 238 14.65 -2.44 -24.13
N GLN A 239 13.62 -2.85 -23.39
CA GLN A 239 13.12 -4.23 -23.36
C GLN A 239 12.30 -4.46 -24.64
N ASP A 240 12.66 -5.50 -25.41
CA ASP A 240 12.30 -5.63 -26.82
C ASP A 240 10.80 -5.45 -27.12
N SER A 241 10.51 -4.63 -28.12
CA SER A 241 9.18 -4.23 -28.59
C SER A 241 8.30 -5.38 -29.12
N ALA A 242 8.84 -6.60 -29.17
CA ALA A 242 8.22 -7.79 -29.74
C ALA A 242 7.05 -8.33 -28.88
N THR A 243 7.07 -8.15 -27.56
CA THR A 243 6.00 -8.67 -26.68
C THR A 243 4.74 -7.78 -26.73
N ILE A 244 4.89 -6.49 -27.01
CA ILE A 244 3.80 -5.50 -26.96
C ILE A 244 2.92 -5.56 -28.22
N GLU A 245 3.46 -5.95 -29.38
CA GLU A 245 2.65 -6.10 -30.59
C GLU A 245 1.78 -7.39 -30.57
N ALA A 246 2.26 -8.45 -29.91
CA ALA A 246 1.47 -9.68 -29.73
C ALA A 246 0.25 -9.47 -28.81
N GLU A 247 0.34 -8.60 -27.79
CA GLU A 247 -0.79 -8.34 -26.87
C GLU A 247 -1.80 -7.32 -27.43
N LYS A 248 -1.36 -6.36 -28.25
CA LYS A 248 -2.26 -5.33 -28.82
C LYS A 248 -3.14 -5.84 -29.97
N ALA A 249 -2.73 -6.88 -30.69
CA ALA A 249 -3.56 -7.49 -31.73
C ALA A 249 -4.78 -8.25 -31.17
N ALA A 250 -4.78 -8.62 -29.88
CA ALA A 250 -5.87 -9.39 -29.25
C ALA A 250 -6.99 -8.55 -28.62
N LYS A 251 -6.87 -7.21 -28.57
CA LYS A 251 -7.80 -6.35 -27.79
C LYS A 251 -8.68 -5.38 -28.60
N VAL A 252 -8.73 -5.48 -29.92
CA VAL A 252 -9.46 -4.51 -30.78
C VAL A 252 -10.87 -4.96 -31.22
N LYS A 253 -11.38 -6.12 -30.79
CA LYS A 253 -12.77 -6.54 -31.10
C LYS A 253 -13.53 -6.90 -29.84
N ASN A 254 -14.15 -5.90 -29.20
CA ASN A 254 -15.42 -6.02 -28.47
C ASN A 254 -15.66 -4.74 -27.68
N ASN A 255 -16.36 -3.77 -28.28
CA ASN A 255 -16.97 -2.70 -27.49
C ASN A 255 -18.18 -2.08 -28.18
N ASP A 256 -19.23 -2.88 -28.40
CA ASP A 256 -20.58 -2.39 -28.69
C ASP A 256 -21.53 -2.85 -27.59
N GLY A 257 -21.45 -2.17 -26.44
CA GLY A 257 -22.33 -2.36 -25.29
C GLY A 257 -22.96 -1.03 -24.88
N VAL A 258 -24.07 -0.68 -25.51
CA VAL A 258 -24.88 0.50 -25.20
C VAL A 258 -25.47 0.36 -23.79
N CYS A 259 -24.89 1.05 -22.81
CA CYS A 259 -25.51 1.21 -21.49
C CYS A 259 -26.46 2.41 -21.50
N ALA A 260 -27.74 2.13 -21.26
CA ALA A 260 -28.80 3.14 -21.13
C ALA A 260 -28.57 4.05 -19.90
N PRO A 261 -28.84 5.36 -20.00
CA PRO A 261 -28.70 6.29 -18.88
C PRO A 261 -29.90 6.16 -17.94
N GLN A 262 -29.68 5.65 -16.73
CA GLN A 262 -30.68 5.74 -15.66
C GLN A 262 -30.73 7.18 -15.11
N SER A 263 -31.76 7.91 -15.53
CA SER A 263 -32.11 9.24 -15.07
C SER A 263 -32.84 9.17 -13.72
N GLY A 264 -32.08 9.03 -12.63
CA GLY A 264 -32.55 9.27 -11.26
C GLY A 264 -32.05 10.63 -10.76
N GLY A 265 -32.97 11.59 -10.62
CA GLY A 265 -32.72 12.95 -10.13
C GLY A 265 -32.72 13.03 -8.61
N GLY A 266 -31.69 12.51 -7.95
CA GLY A 266 -31.39 12.82 -6.55
C GLY A 266 -30.29 13.87 -6.48
N GLY A 267 -30.47 14.91 -5.66
CA GLY A 267 -29.49 15.97 -5.46
C GLY A 267 -28.14 15.41 -4.97
N VAL A 268 -27.08 15.69 -5.71
CA VAL A 268 -25.77 15.07 -5.51
C VAL A 268 -24.93 15.92 -4.55
N GLY A 269 -24.62 15.35 -3.38
CA GLY A 269 -23.66 15.94 -2.45
C GLY A 269 -22.23 15.80 -2.97
N VAL A 270 -21.65 16.91 -3.46
CA VAL A 270 -20.20 17.02 -3.64
C VAL A 270 -19.57 16.92 -2.25
N VAL A 271 -18.65 15.97 -2.06
CA VAL A 271 -17.91 15.85 -0.79
C VAL A 271 -17.26 17.20 -0.50
N PRO A 272 -17.59 17.85 0.63
CA PRO A 272 -17.05 19.16 0.92
C PRO A 272 -15.54 19.01 1.06
N THR A 273 -14.82 19.78 0.28
CA THR A 273 -13.38 19.91 0.44
C THR A 273 -13.06 20.60 1.76
N ILE A 274 -11.83 20.45 2.24
CA ILE A 274 -11.38 21.10 3.48
C ILE A 274 -11.67 22.61 3.46
N TRP A 275 -11.48 23.26 2.31
CA TRP A 275 -11.77 24.70 2.15
C TRP A 275 -13.25 25.02 2.25
N ARG A 276 -14.11 24.19 1.65
CA ARG A 276 -15.56 24.31 1.79
C ARG A 276 -16.01 24.02 3.23
N SER A 277 -15.40 23.05 3.90
CA SER A 277 -15.63 22.76 5.32
C SER A 277 -15.21 23.92 6.23
N PHE A 278 -14.12 24.63 5.92
CA PHE A 278 -13.73 25.85 6.63
C PHE A 278 -14.69 27.04 6.38
N LYS A 279 -15.50 27.01 5.33
CA LYS A 279 -16.55 28.02 5.14
C LYS A 279 -17.83 27.68 5.91
N ASP A 280 -18.02 26.41 6.29
CA ASP A 280 -19.15 25.99 7.10
C ASP A 280 -18.87 26.28 8.59
N PRO A 281 -19.54 27.29 9.19
CA PRO A 281 -19.30 27.65 10.59
C PRO A 281 -19.66 26.50 11.54
N TRP A 282 -20.61 25.64 11.19
CA TRP A 282 -20.97 24.49 12.01
C TRP A 282 -19.87 23.45 12.04
N TRP A 283 -19.28 23.15 10.88
CA TRP A 283 -18.14 22.24 10.82
C TRP A 283 -16.96 22.76 11.65
N ILE A 284 -16.66 24.06 11.58
CA ILE A 284 -15.63 24.68 12.43
C ILE A 284 -16.01 24.56 13.90
N ALA A 285 -17.26 24.89 14.27
CA ALA A 285 -17.71 24.81 15.65
C ALA A 285 -17.54 23.38 16.21
N TYR A 286 -18.03 22.37 15.50
CA TYR A 286 -17.88 20.97 15.91
C TYR A 286 -16.42 20.50 15.98
N THR A 287 -15.59 20.92 15.01
CA THR A 287 -14.17 20.56 15.01
C THR A 287 -13.41 21.26 16.15
N SER A 288 -13.78 22.51 16.45
CA SER A 288 -13.17 23.31 17.53
C SER A 288 -13.46 22.75 18.91
N VAL A 289 -14.63 22.14 19.13
CA VAL A 289 -14.93 21.41 20.37
C VAL A 289 -13.90 20.29 20.61
N GLY A 290 -13.49 19.60 19.55
CA GLY A 290 -12.44 18.58 19.60
C GLY A 290 -11.04 19.11 19.93
N LEU A 291 -10.81 20.43 19.82
CA LEU A 291 -9.54 21.09 20.15
C LEU A 291 -9.48 21.62 21.59
N LEU A 292 -10.62 21.73 22.27
CA LEU A 292 -10.65 22.23 23.64
C LEU A 292 -10.00 21.23 24.61
N PRO A 293 -9.17 21.69 25.56
CA PRO A 293 -8.62 20.82 26.58
C PRO A 293 -9.75 20.22 27.43
N VAL A 294 -9.60 18.94 27.82
CA VAL A 294 -10.61 18.13 28.54
C VAL A 294 -11.88 17.83 27.72
N VAL A 295 -12.61 18.86 27.26
CA VAL A 295 -13.85 18.70 26.48
C VAL A 295 -13.60 17.95 25.18
N GLY A 296 -12.48 18.25 24.50
CA GLY A 296 -12.09 17.56 23.28
C GLY A 296 -11.90 16.06 23.50
N GLN A 297 -11.44 15.63 24.68
CA GLN A 297 -11.23 14.21 24.98
C GLN A 297 -12.55 13.46 25.08
N LEU A 298 -13.54 14.06 25.77
CA LEU A 298 -14.90 13.53 25.84
C LEU A 298 -15.58 13.54 24.47
N TRP A 299 -15.32 14.58 23.67
CA TRP A 299 -15.81 14.67 22.29
C TRP A 299 -15.28 13.53 21.41
N TRP A 300 -14.00 13.19 21.51
CA TRP A 300 -13.44 12.06 20.76
C TRP A 300 -13.96 10.71 21.23
N VAL A 301 -14.20 10.52 22.53
CA VAL A 301 -14.89 9.34 23.06
C VAL A 301 -16.30 9.24 22.46
N PHE A 302 -17.04 10.34 22.46
CA PHE A 302 -18.37 10.42 21.88
C PHE A 302 -18.36 10.07 20.38
N LEU A 303 -17.43 10.65 19.60
CA LEU A 303 -17.26 10.32 18.19
C LEU A 303 -16.88 8.85 17.97
N PHE A 304 -16.07 8.26 18.85
CA PHE A 304 -15.73 6.84 18.78
C PHE A 304 -16.97 5.96 19.03
N ILE A 305 -17.83 6.34 19.97
CA ILE A 305 -19.05 5.61 20.28
C ILE A 305 -20.02 5.67 19.10
N ILE A 306 -20.24 6.86 18.53
CA ILE A 306 -21.21 7.07 17.44
C ILE A 306 -20.75 6.51 16.10
N LYS A 307 -19.46 6.65 15.76
CA LYS A 307 -18.98 6.19 14.45
C LYS A 307 -19.17 4.69 14.28
N ASP A 308 -19.49 4.32 13.04
CA ASP A 308 -19.62 2.94 12.66
C ASP A 308 -18.21 2.32 12.60
N LYS A 309 -17.97 1.41 13.53
CA LYS A 309 -16.69 0.74 13.69
C LYS A 309 -16.57 -0.51 12.82
N THR A 310 -17.62 -0.86 12.07
CA THR A 310 -17.58 -1.93 11.07
C THR A 310 -17.02 -1.41 9.74
N ASN A 311 -17.12 -0.09 9.50
CA ASN A 311 -16.65 0.53 8.28
C ASN A 311 -15.17 0.94 8.36
N GLU A 312 -14.36 0.42 7.44
CA GLU A 312 -12.92 0.69 7.37
C GLU A 312 -12.60 2.18 7.17
N HIS A 313 -13.31 2.86 6.26
CA HIS A 313 -13.02 4.26 5.93
C HIS A 313 -13.31 5.17 7.13
N GLN A 314 -14.44 4.97 7.80
CA GLN A 314 -14.81 5.78 8.96
C GLN A 314 -13.85 5.60 10.13
N LEU A 315 -13.39 4.36 10.35
CA LEU A 315 -12.42 4.01 11.38
C LEU A 315 -11.04 4.59 11.07
N CYS A 316 -10.56 4.47 9.82
CA CYS A 316 -9.34 5.15 9.36
C CYS A 316 -9.41 6.67 9.56
N GLN A 317 -10.52 7.29 9.16
CA GLN A 317 -10.75 8.73 9.35
C GLN A 317 -10.81 9.13 10.82
N PHE A 318 -11.34 8.25 11.69
CA PHE A 318 -11.31 8.46 13.13
C PHE A 318 -9.87 8.45 13.65
N ILE A 319 -9.08 7.41 13.35
CA ILE A 319 -7.67 7.29 13.79
C ILE A 319 -6.86 8.50 13.35
N VAL A 320 -6.90 8.83 12.06
CA VAL A 320 -6.17 9.96 11.47
C VAL A 320 -6.65 11.30 12.07
N GLY A 321 -7.97 11.47 12.24
CA GLY A 321 -8.55 12.66 12.86
C GLY A 321 -8.13 12.83 14.32
N PHE A 322 -8.22 11.76 15.09
CA PHE A 322 -7.85 11.73 16.49
C PHE A 322 -6.36 12.05 16.67
N LYS A 323 -5.48 11.42 15.89
CA LYS A 323 -4.03 11.65 15.93
C LYS A 323 -3.63 13.05 15.49
N ALA A 324 -4.27 13.59 14.45
CA ALA A 324 -4.08 14.97 14.05
C ALA A 324 -4.48 15.95 15.17
N ALA A 325 -5.63 15.73 15.82
CA ALA A 325 -6.07 16.55 16.95
C ALA A 325 -5.14 16.39 18.16
N GLN A 326 -4.65 15.17 18.41
CA GLN A 326 -3.66 14.90 19.45
C GLN A 326 -2.35 15.67 19.19
N PHE A 327 -1.86 15.70 17.95
CA PHE A 327 -0.69 16.51 17.60
C PHE A 327 -0.89 18.00 17.86
N ILE A 328 -2.04 18.56 17.44
CA ILE A 328 -2.33 19.99 17.61
C ILE A 328 -2.51 20.34 19.10
N THR A 329 -3.35 19.59 19.81
CA THR A 329 -3.72 19.90 21.20
C THR A 329 -2.65 19.44 22.20
N LEU A 330 -2.26 18.17 22.15
CA LEU A 330 -1.33 17.55 23.08
C LEU A 330 0.12 17.91 22.77
N GLY A 331 0.46 18.03 21.48
CA GLY A 331 1.78 18.47 21.04
C GLY A 331 1.90 19.99 21.10
N ILE A 332 1.40 20.70 20.08
CA ILE A 332 1.68 22.12 19.89
C ILE A 332 1.09 22.98 21.02
N MET A 333 -0.21 22.88 21.30
CA MET A 333 -0.87 23.78 22.26
C MET A 333 -0.33 23.57 23.68
N HIS A 334 -0.20 22.32 24.13
CA HIS A 334 0.40 22.04 25.43
C HIS A 334 1.89 22.38 25.51
N MET A 335 2.67 22.24 24.43
CA MET A 335 4.04 22.75 24.40
C MET A 335 4.07 24.27 24.64
N MET A 336 3.24 25.04 23.92
CA MET A 336 3.16 26.49 24.09
C MET A 336 2.70 26.90 25.50
N LEU A 337 1.68 26.22 26.04
CA LEU A 337 1.21 26.45 27.41
C LEU A 337 2.30 26.11 28.44
N GLY A 338 3.02 25.01 28.26
CA GLY A 338 4.12 24.61 29.14
C GLY A 338 5.28 25.59 29.13
N ILE A 339 5.64 26.11 27.95
CA ILE A 339 6.64 27.18 27.82
C ILE A 339 6.15 28.45 28.54
N PHE A 340 4.89 28.85 28.33
CA PHE A 340 4.34 30.05 28.95
C PHE A 340 4.30 29.95 30.48
N THR A 341 3.85 28.82 31.04
CA THR A 341 3.84 28.60 32.49
C THR A 341 5.25 28.57 33.07
N TYR A 342 6.20 27.96 32.34
CA TYR A 342 7.61 27.96 32.72
C TYR A 342 8.20 29.38 32.74
N VAL A 343 8.03 30.15 31.67
CA VAL A 343 8.50 31.54 31.56
C VAL A 343 7.88 32.42 32.65
N LYS A 344 6.55 32.31 32.87
CA LYS A 344 5.87 33.03 33.95
C LYS A 344 6.50 32.74 35.30
N CYS A 345 6.85 31.47 35.55
CA CYS A 345 7.48 31.10 36.81
C CYS A 345 8.88 31.69 36.96
N VAL A 346 9.70 31.64 35.91
CA VAL A 346 11.04 32.23 35.89
C VAL A 346 10.97 33.75 36.13
N VAL A 347 10.04 34.45 35.49
CA VAL A 347 9.87 35.91 35.61
C VAL A 347 9.42 36.32 37.03
N GLN A 348 8.63 35.48 37.71
CA GLN A 348 8.23 35.73 39.11
C GLN A 348 9.37 35.55 40.11
N GLY A 349 10.56 35.10 39.68
CA GLY A 349 11.80 35.17 40.44
C GLY A 349 11.88 34.26 41.67
N SER A 350 10.91 33.35 41.87
CA SER A 350 10.93 32.41 42.98
C SER A 350 10.78 30.97 42.50
N MET A 351 11.81 30.16 42.73
CA MET A 351 11.77 28.72 42.49
C MET A 351 10.62 28.05 43.26
N LEU A 352 10.28 28.62 44.42
CA LEU A 352 9.20 28.20 45.30
C LEU A 352 7.81 28.34 44.62
N ALA A 353 7.60 29.37 43.80
CA ALA A 353 6.36 29.50 43.02
C ALA A 353 6.22 28.43 41.94
N CYS A 354 7.34 27.93 41.39
CA CYS A 354 7.31 26.82 40.43
C CYS A 354 6.93 25.52 41.13
N GLN A 355 7.49 25.32 42.31
CA GLN A 355 7.25 24.13 43.15
C GLN A 355 5.82 24.08 43.69
N SER A 356 5.23 25.23 44.03
CA SER A 356 3.85 25.32 44.56
C SER A 356 2.75 25.21 43.49
N GLY A 357 3.06 24.69 42.30
CA GLY A 357 2.08 24.46 41.23
C GLY A 357 2.00 25.57 40.17
N GLY A 358 2.91 26.54 40.17
CA GLY A 358 3.00 27.54 39.10
C GLY A 358 3.58 27.01 37.79
N GLY A 359 4.35 25.92 37.85
CA GLY A 359 4.96 25.27 36.68
C GLY A 359 4.01 24.34 35.92
N PRO A 360 4.41 23.87 34.72
CA PRO A 360 3.67 22.83 34.02
C PRO A 360 3.71 21.54 34.84
N ALA A 361 2.53 21.04 35.21
CA ALA A 361 2.37 19.81 35.97
C ALA A 361 1.27 18.95 35.35
N LEU A 362 1.48 17.64 35.32
CA LEU A 362 0.45 16.68 34.93
C LEU A 362 -0.44 16.37 36.14
N SER A 363 -1.72 16.76 36.08
CA SER A 363 -2.70 16.39 37.10
C SER A 363 -3.21 14.97 36.89
N GLU A 364 -3.64 14.30 37.97
CA GLU A 364 -4.13 12.91 37.93
C GLU A 364 -5.28 12.73 36.94
N GLY A 365 -6.23 13.69 36.90
CA GLY A 365 -7.33 13.67 35.94
C GLY A 365 -6.83 13.71 34.49
N THR A 366 -5.88 14.60 34.17
CA THR A 366 -5.30 14.67 32.82
C THR A 366 -4.49 13.43 32.46
N ALA A 367 -3.86 12.77 33.43
CA ALA A 367 -3.18 11.49 33.23
C ALA A 367 -4.18 10.36 32.91
N CYS A 368 -5.31 10.29 33.62
CA CYS A 368 -6.37 9.32 33.33
C CYS A 368 -6.91 9.50 31.90
N PHE A 369 -7.21 10.74 31.50
CA PHE A 369 -7.64 11.01 30.13
C PHE A 369 -6.56 10.69 29.09
N PHE A 370 -5.29 10.93 29.40
CA PHE A 370 -4.18 10.56 28.53
C PHE A 370 -4.14 9.04 28.29
N VAL A 371 -4.29 8.23 29.34
CA VAL A 371 -4.39 6.77 29.21
C VAL A 371 -5.61 6.38 28.39
N LEU A 372 -6.77 7.01 28.62
CA LEU A 372 -7.97 6.76 27.83
C LEU A 372 -7.75 7.07 26.34
N GLN A 373 -7.05 8.16 26.01
CA GLN A 373 -6.71 8.51 24.63
C GLN A 373 -5.87 7.43 23.94
N ILE A 374 -4.87 6.91 24.65
CA ILE A 374 -4.05 5.79 24.16
C ILE A 374 -4.96 4.59 23.89
N VAL A 375 -5.75 4.17 24.88
CA VAL A 375 -6.64 3.00 24.76
C VAL A 375 -7.60 3.12 23.59
N LEU A 376 -8.19 4.29 23.35
CA LEU A 376 -9.11 4.51 22.22
C LEU A 376 -8.44 4.32 20.86
N VAL A 377 -7.22 4.83 20.69
CA VAL A 377 -6.47 4.67 19.43
C VAL A 377 -6.14 3.21 19.18
N TRP A 378 -5.64 2.52 20.20
CA TRP A 378 -5.32 1.10 20.11
C TRP A 378 -6.55 0.24 19.86
N ALA A 379 -7.67 0.54 20.52
CA ALA A 379 -8.95 -0.12 20.25
C ALA A 379 -9.40 0.10 18.79
N ALA A 380 -9.18 1.29 18.22
CA ALA A 380 -9.47 1.56 16.82
C ALA A 380 -8.54 0.78 15.88
N PHE A 381 -7.23 0.71 16.16
CA PHE A 381 -6.29 -0.08 15.36
C PHE A 381 -6.57 -1.58 15.42
N PHE A 382 -6.84 -2.13 16.60
CA PHE A 382 -7.17 -3.55 16.75
C PHE A 382 -8.47 -3.93 16.06
N ARG A 383 -9.39 -2.97 15.89
CA ARG A 383 -10.64 -3.21 15.17
C ARG A 383 -10.49 -3.13 13.65
N LEU A 384 -9.41 -2.54 13.15
CA LEU A 384 -9.20 -2.31 11.71
C LEU A 384 -9.20 -3.60 10.85
N PRO A 385 -8.56 -4.70 11.26
CA PRO A 385 -8.58 -5.96 10.51
C PRO A 385 -9.96 -6.62 10.42
N TYR A 386 -10.87 -6.28 11.35
CA TYR A 386 -12.23 -6.79 11.45
C TYR A 386 -13.25 -5.93 10.69
N THR A 387 -12.80 -4.91 9.96
CA THR A 387 -13.69 -4.04 9.21
C THR A 387 -14.10 -4.64 7.87
N VAL A 388 -15.33 -4.34 7.47
CA VAL A 388 -15.92 -4.79 6.21
C VAL A 388 -15.73 -3.69 5.15
N ARG A 389 -15.18 -4.07 3.99
CA ARG A 389 -15.25 -3.22 2.80
C ARG A 389 -16.59 -3.44 2.10
N PRO A 390 -17.30 -2.36 1.73
CA PRO A 390 -18.44 -2.48 0.84
C PRO A 390 -18.00 -3.18 -0.45
N GLN A 391 -18.73 -4.21 -0.84
CA GLN A 391 -18.43 -4.99 -2.03
C GLN A 391 -18.48 -4.07 -3.25
N GLU A 392 -17.40 -4.01 -4.01
CA GLU A 392 -17.42 -3.29 -5.28
C GLU A 392 -18.22 -4.12 -6.29
N ALA A 393 -19.19 -3.50 -6.97
CA ALA A 393 -19.83 -4.11 -8.13
C ALA A 393 -18.72 -4.61 -9.08
N ALA A 394 -18.71 -5.91 -9.35
CA ALA A 394 -17.57 -6.70 -9.86
C ALA A 394 -17.03 -6.30 -11.24
N LEU A 395 -17.48 -5.18 -11.81
CA LEU A 395 -17.32 -4.80 -13.21
C LEU A 395 -15.87 -4.56 -13.66
N TYR A 396 -14.93 -4.37 -12.73
CA TYR A 396 -13.49 -4.22 -13.03
C TYR A 396 -12.57 -5.07 -12.15
N ARG A 397 -13.10 -6.07 -11.44
CA ARG A 397 -12.26 -6.92 -10.60
C ARG A 397 -11.45 -7.87 -11.48
N THR A 398 -10.15 -7.62 -11.60
CA THR A 398 -9.23 -8.54 -12.25
C THR A 398 -9.16 -9.84 -11.45
N LYS A 399 -9.09 -11.00 -12.13
CA LYS A 399 -8.96 -12.33 -11.47
C LYS A 399 -7.80 -12.39 -10.48
N SER A 400 -6.72 -11.62 -10.72
CA SER A 400 -5.58 -11.49 -9.81
C SER A 400 -5.97 -10.89 -8.45
N MET A 401 -6.77 -9.82 -8.41
CA MET A 401 -7.24 -9.24 -7.15
C MET A 401 -8.16 -10.19 -6.37
N GLU A 402 -8.95 -10.98 -7.08
CA GLU A 402 -9.85 -11.97 -6.46
C GLU A 402 -9.07 -13.12 -5.83
N MET A 403 -7.96 -13.55 -6.45
CA MET A 403 -7.11 -14.60 -5.88
C MET A 403 -6.37 -14.13 -4.62
N ARG A 404 -5.93 -12.86 -4.59
CA ARG A 404 -5.30 -12.26 -3.40
C ARG A 404 -6.28 -12.09 -2.23
N GLU A 405 -7.56 -11.81 -2.51
CA GLU A 405 -8.58 -11.63 -1.47
C GLU A 405 -9.03 -12.96 -0.82
N ARG A 406 -8.66 -14.12 -1.37
CA ARG A 406 -9.06 -15.44 -0.83
C ARG A 406 -8.31 -15.90 0.41
N ARG A 407 -7.26 -15.21 0.86
CA ARG A 407 -6.63 -15.50 2.16
C ARG A 407 -7.44 -14.86 3.28
N VAL A 408 -8.58 -15.47 3.58
CA VAL A 408 -9.38 -15.18 4.78
C VAL A 408 -8.71 -15.91 5.94
N PHE A 409 -8.17 -15.14 6.88
CA PHE A 409 -7.65 -15.68 8.12
C PHE A 409 -8.79 -15.72 9.13
N HIS A 410 -8.84 -16.76 9.96
CA HIS A 410 -9.75 -16.79 11.10
C HIS A 410 -8.93 -16.61 12.38
N ASP A 411 -9.36 -15.73 13.27
CA ASP A 411 -8.77 -15.62 14.60
C ASP A 411 -9.12 -16.83 15.48
N ALA A 412 -8.58 -16.87 16.70
CA ALA A 412 -8.86 -17.93 17.67
C ALA A 412 -10.35 -18.03 18.06
N PHE A 413 -11.17 -17.03 17.73
CA PHE A 413 -12.61 -16.98 17.98
C PHE A 413 -13.44 -17.26 16.71
N GLY A 414 -12.78 -17.57 15.58
CA GLY A 414 -13.43 -17.85 14.31
C GLY A 414 -13.84 -16.60 13.52
N ASN A 415 -13.53 -15.40 13.98
CA ASN A 415 -13.84 -14.18 13.25
C ASN A 415 -12.92 -14.05 12.03
N GLU A 416 -13.48 -13.58 10.91
CA GLU A 416 -12.71 -13.29 9.70
C GLU A 416 -11.81 -12.06 9.93
N VAL A 417 -10.51 -12.25 9.70
CA VAL A 417 -9.47 -11.24 9.82
C VAL A 417 -8.93 -10.95 8.43
N HIS A 418 -8.99 -9.68 8.05
CA HIS A 418 -8.43 -9.20 6.78
C HIS A 418 -7.20 -8.32 7.08
N LEU A 419 -6.00 -8.91 7.00
CA LEU A 419 -4.73 -8.19 7.21
C LEU A 419 -4.50 -7.06 6.18
N ASN A 420 -5.13 -7.18 5.01
CA ASN A 420 -5.08 -6.19 3.92
C ASN A 420 -5.95 -4.93 4.17
N ARG A 421 -6.56 -4.78 5.35
CA ARG A 421 -7.35 -3.60 5.74
C ARG A 421 -6.47 -2.51 6.35
N GLY A 422 -6.85 -1.25 6.15
CA GLY A 422 -6.12 -0.07 6.61
C GLY A 422 -5.03 0.44 5.67
N GLY A 423 -4.60 -0.36 4.68
CA GLY A 423 -3.54 0.03 3.75
C GLY A 423 -2.26 0.45 4.49
N TYR A 424 -1.68 1.59 4.11
CA TYR A 424 -0.48 2.10 4.80
C TYR A 424 -0.75 2.50 6.25
N LEU A 425 -2.00 2.76 6.65
CA LEU A 425 -2.31 3.11 8.04
C LEU A 425 -1.95 1.98 9.01
N MET A 426 -1.97 0.73 8.54
CA MET A 426 -1.58 -0.41 9.37
C MET A 426 -0.06 -0.43 9.65
N LYS A 427 0.77 0.04 8.72
CA LYS A 427 2.20 0.27 8.98
C LYS A 427 2.43 1.37 10.02
N PHE A 428 1.56 2.38 10.03
CA PHE A 428 1.58 3.43 11.07
C PHE A 428 1.14 2.93 12.45
N CYS A 429 0.43 1.81 12.56
CA CYS A 429 0.21 1.12 13.83
C CYS A 429 1.54 0.65 14.46
N GLY A 430 2.46 0.14 13.63
CA GLY A 430 3.82 -0.20 14.06
C GLY A 430 4.60 1.03 14.56
N TYR A 431 4.58 2.13 13.81
CA TYR A 431 5.17 3.41 14.24
C TYR A 431 4.58 3.91 15.57
N GLU A 432 3.26 3.83 15.72
CA GLU A 432 2.55 4.20 16.94
C GLU A 432 2.99 3.32 18.13
N THR A 433 3.20 2.03 17.89
CA THR A 433 3.73 1.12 18.90
C THR A 433 5.10 1.57 19.36
N VAL A 434 6.02 1.81 18.43
CA VAL A 434 7.40 2.22 18.77
C VAL A 434 7.37 3.53 19.56
N SER A 435 6.54 4.48 19.13
CA SER A 435 6.33 5.74 19.84
C SER A 435 5.81 5.52 21.27
N PHE A 436 4.84 4.61 21.45
CA PHE A 436 4.32 4.23 22.76
C PHE A 436 5.39 3.58 23.64
N ILE A 437 6.20 2.65 23.12
CA ILE A 437 7.28 1.99 23.86
C ILE A 437 8.30 3.02 24.35
N ILE A 438 8.72 3.95 23.48
CA ILE A 438 9.66 5.02 23.85
C ILE A 438 9.08 5.87 24.99
N ILE A 439 7.81 6.25 24.91
CA ILE A 439 7.14 7.05 25.94
C ILE A 439 7.00 6.30 27.26
N MET A 440 6.68 5.01 27.22
CA MET A 440 6.61 4.16 28.41
C MET A 440 7.99 3.97 29.05
N ALA A 441 9.05 3.83 28.25
CA ALA A 441 10.43 3.74 28.75
C ALA A 441 10.85 5.04 29.44
N LEU A 442 10.56 6.20 28.84
CA LEU A 442 10.82 7.51 29.45
C LEU A 442 10.02 7.70 30.75
N ALA A 443 8.74 7.33 30.76
CA ALA A 443 7.92 7.38 31.96
C ALA A 443 8.46 6.46 33.08
N GLY A 444 8.89 5.24 32.71
CA GLY A 444 9.54 4.30 33.64
C GLY A 444 10.85 4.86 34.21
N LEU A 445 11.67 5.50 33.39
CA LEU A 445 12.92 6.16 33.82
C LEU A 445 12.64 7.29 34.83
N VAL A 446 11.63 8.12 34.60
CA VAL A 446 11.22 9.18 35.53
C VAL A 446 10.70 8.62 36.86
N LEU A 447 10.02 7.47 36.83
CA LEU A 447 9.59 6.78 38.07
C LEU A 447 10.76 6.13 38.82
N TRP A 448 11.79 5.69 38.10
CA TRP A 448 12.96 5.03 38.68
C TRP A 448 13.91 6.00 39.36
N LEU A 449 14.11 7.18 38.76
CA LEU A 449 15.02 8.19 39.29
C LEU A 449 14.42 8.92 40.52
N PRO A 450 15.26 9.33 41.49
CA PRO A 450 14.81 9.94 42.75
C PRO A 450 14.45 11.43 42.60
N PHE A 451 13.57 11.74 41.66
CA PHE A 451 13.06 13.10 41.46
C PHE A 451 12.04 13.49 42.52
N GLU A 452 12.00 14.78 42.85
CA GLU A 452 10.95 15.34 43.72
C GLU A 452 9.57 15.24 43.05
N SER A 453 8.49 15.30 43.84
CA SER A 453 7.12 15.15 43.33
C SER A 453 6.77 16.13 42.20
N TRP A 454 7.10 17.42 42.38
CA TRP A 454 6.83 18.45 41.38
C TRP A 454 7.66 18.25 40.10
N GLN A 455 8.93 17.84 40.22
CA GLN A 455 9.80 17.53 39.08
C GLN A 455 9.22 16.38 38.26
N ARG A 456 8.75 15.31 38.92
CA ARG A 456 8.10 14.18 38.25
C ARG A 456 6.84 14.61 37.50
N GLN A 457 5.99 15.43 38.12
CA GLN A 457 4.77 15.94 37.47
C GLN A 457 5.10 16.79 36.23
N THR A 458 6.15 17.61 36.30
CA THR A 458 6.65 18.39 35.15
C THR A 458 7.23 17.50 34.06
N LEU A 459 8.03 16.50 34.41
CA LEU A 459 8.59 15.54 33.44
C LEU A 459 7.48 14.74 32.74
N PHE A 460 6.46 14.27 33.49
CA PHE A 460 5.31 13.60 32.89
C PHE A 460 4.49 14.52 31.98
N TYR A 461 4.38 15.81 32.31
CA TYR A 461 3.76 16.79 31.43
C TYR A 461 4.49 16.82 30.08
N TRP A 462 5.82 16.92 30.08
CA TRP A 462 6.62 16.97 28.87
C TRP A 462 6.65 15.65 28.09
N ILE A 463 6.69 14.51 28.77
CA ILE A 463 6.58 13.18 28.15
C ILE A 463 5.25 13.06 27.41
N ARG A 464 4.14 13.45 28.06
CA ARG A 464 2.81 13.48 27.43
C ARG A 464 2.79 14.40 26.21
N THR A 465 3.41 15.58 26.30
CA THR A 465 3.51 16.52 25.18
C THR A 465 4.36 15.95 24.02
N ALA A 466 5.48 15.30 24.32
CA ALA A 466 6.32 14.64 23.33
C ALA A 466 5.56 13.54 22.56
N TYR A 467 4.74 12.74 23.26
CA TYR A 467 3.87 11.76 22.59
C TYR A 467 2.84 12.43 21.67
N GLY A 468 2.30 13.59 22.07
CA GLY A 468 1.49 14.42 21.19
C GLY A 468 2.26 14.81 19.91
N LEU A 469 3.50 15.27 20.05
CA LEU A 469 4.36 15.64 18.91
C LEU A 469 4.69 14.44 18.01
N PHE A 470 4.88 13.24 18.56
CA PHE A 470 5.06 12.02 17.76
C PHE A 470 3.87 11.66 16.87
N SER A 471 2.69 12.25 17.11
CA SER A 471 1.54 12.10 16.21
C SER A 471 1.64 12.94 14.91
N PHE A 472 2.70 13.74 14.74
CA PHE A 472 2.92 14.58 13.54
C PHE A 472 2.77 13.84 12.20
N PRO A 473 3.34 12.64 12.00
CA PRO A 473 3.26 11.94 10.71
C PRO A 473 1.81 11.64 10.27
N PHE A 474 0.86 11.56 11.19
CA PHE A 474 -0.55 11.35 10.87
C PHE A 474 -1.21 12.55 10.16
N LEU A 475 -0.62 13.75 10.26
CA LEU A 475 -1.11 14.93 9.52
C LEU A 475 -1.02 14.74 8.00
N VAL A 476 -0.06 13.95 7.52
CA VAL A 476 0.10 13.66 6.08
C VAL A 476 -1.15 12.99 5.52
N PHE A 477 -1.82 12.13 6.30
CA PHE A 477 -3.07 11.48 5.92
C PHE A 477 -4.29 12.40 5.94
N LYS A 478 -4.20 13.61 6.53
CA LYS A 478 -5.26 14.62 6.43
C LYS A 478 -5.23 15.37 5.11
N ILE A 479 -4.15 15.29 4.35
CA ILE A 479 -4.06 15.87 3.01
C ILE A 479 -4.89 14.98 2.06
N PRO A 480 -6.00 15.46 1.47
CA PRO A 480 -6.96 14.60 0.76
C PRO A 480 -6.36 13.75 -0.36
N VAL A 481 -5.33 14.28 -1.03
CA VAL A 481 -4.61 13.57 -2.10
C VAL A 481 -3.88 12.35 -1.56
N LEU A 482 -3.09 12.55 -0.49
CA LEU A 482 -2.32 11.49 0.14
C LEU A 482 -3.23 10.53 0.91
N ALA A 483 -4.32 11.02 1.48
CA ALA A 483 -5.35 10.23 2.12
C ALA A 483 -5.88 9.13 1.19
N ASN A 484 -6.25 9.49 -0.05
CA ASN A 484 -6.77 8.56 -1.04
C ASN A 484 -5.72 7.54 -1.51
N VAL A 485 -4.47 7.99 -1.68
CA VAL A 485 -3.37 7.14 -2.14
C VAL A 485 -2.93 6.17 -1.04
N LEU A 486 -2.76 6.65 0.20
CA LEU A 486 -2.16 5.87 1.28
C LEU A 486 -3.16 4.96 2.00
N MET A 487 -4.40 5.41 2.21
CA MET A 487 -5.38 4.59 2.93
C MET A 487 -6.02 3.54 2.03
N HIS A 488 -6.00 3.72 0.70
CA HIS A 488 -6.71 2.86 -0.26
C HIS A 488 -8.20 2.60 0.09
N THR A 489 -8.80 3.47 0.93
CA THR A 489 -10.20 3.37 1.30
C THR A 489 -11.03 4.27 0.41
N ARG A 490 -12.21 3.79 0.00
CA ARG A 490 -13.19 4.63 -0.70
C ARG A 490 -13.94 5.47 0.32
N GLN A 491 -14.29 6.68 -0.09
CA GLN A 491 -15.09 7.57 0.74
C GLN A 491 -16.49 6.99 0.96
N MET A 492 -16.88 6.96 2.22
CA MET A 492 -18.16 6.44 2.71
C MET A 492 -18.91 7.54 3.44
N GLY A 493 -20.23 7.54 3.33
CA GLY A 493 -21.14 8.48 3.99
C GLY A 493 -22.33 7.75 4.59
N TYR A 494 -23.17 8.49 5.31
CA TYR A 494 -24.43 7.97 5.82
C TYR A 494 -25.58 8.38 4.89
N ASN A 495 -26.48 7.45 4.56
CA ASN A 495 -27.74 7.78 3.90
C ASN A 495 -28.75 8.35 4.92
N GLU A 496 -29.95 8.71 4.47
CA GLU A 496 -31.03 9.22 5.35
C GLU A 496 -31.49 8.20 6.41
N GLN A 497 -31.22 6.91 6.18
CA GLN A 497 -31.53 5.82 7.10
C GLN A 497 -30.40 5.56 8.12
N GLY A 498 -29.27 6.27 8.01
CA GLY A 498 -28.11 6.08 8.86
C GLY A 498 -27.21 4.90 8.44
N ASP A 499 -27.45 4.27 7.30
CA ASP A 499 -26.59 3.22 6.77
C ASP A 499 -25.35 3.81 6.12
N THR A 500 -24.21 3.14 6.34
CA THR A 500 -22.96 3.53 5.72
C THR A 500 -22.92 3.11 4.24
N VAL A 501 -23.15 4.06 3.35
CA VAL A 501 -23.19 3.87 1.89
C VAL A 501 -22.00 4.54 1.20
N ARG A 502 -21.65 4.05 0.01
CA ARG A 502 -20.60 4.65 -0.81
C ARG A 502 -21.04 6.01 -1.33
N PHE A 503 -20.16 7.01 -1.27
CA PHE A 503 -20.38 8.25 -1.99
C PHE A 503 -20.32 8.01 -3.51
N VAL A 504 -21.46 8.14 -4.18
CA VAL A 504 -21.54 8.10 -5.65
C VAL A 504 -21.40 9.52 -6.18
N VAL A 505 -20.23 9.85 -6.71
CA VAL A 505 -20.02 11.11 -7.43
C VAL A 505 -20.69 10.98 -8.79
N LYS A 506 -21.91 11.50 -8.93
CA LYS A 506 -22.57 11.59 -10.24
C LYS A 506 -21.80 12.60 -11.10
N LYS A 507 -21.18 12.11 -12.18
CA LYS A 507 -20.50 12.96 -13.16
C LYS A 507 -21.55 13.90 -13.75
N ARG A 508 -21.39 15.21 -13.56
CA ARG A 508 -22.25 16.20 -14.23
C ARG A 508 -21.91 16.08 -15.72
N LEU A 509 -22.85 15.56 -16.50
CA LEU A 509 -22.78 15.63 -17.96
C LEU A 509 -23.00 17.09 -18.29
N GLU A 510 -21.92 17.78 -18.65
CA GLU A 510 -21.95 19.15 -19.18
C GLU A 510 -22.33 19.14 -20.65
#